data_AF-A0A6J4FU35-F1
#
_entry.id   AF-A0A6J4FU35-F1
#
_cell.length_a   1.000
_cell.length_b   1.000
_cell.length_c   1.000
_cell.angle_alpha   90.00
_cell.angle_beta   90.00
_cell.angle_gamma   90.00
#
_symmetry.space_group_name_H-M   'P 1'
#
loop_
_entity.id
_entity.type
_entity.pdbx_description
1 polymer ?
#
loop_
_entity_poly.entity_id
_entity_poly.type
_entity_poly.pdbx_seq_one_letter_code
_entity_poly.pdbx_strand_id
1 'polypeptide(L)'
;MDLVRSLRPDEYAETWEPFRNRVFGEGWSRVVAWEKGETSLHPGWRFLPLLNYVSYGRTPRFPYHHDGRATEYDEAPLLKTLRSLGRDVFCVNLVDESWLVAPDLAALEIVGPELYKYIVDFFLFDRHADWGVLCCLPGLISFVGGEPTFIDAYLHHAGGEDFLRRRLHQFDLGQRWGDEMAPWPPAFREVVYRTCGWVPAPYPNQGEYFKRRPDEDEMRQRWIPLLDRLVPDRTHPLAGVVPNWTTLPLRGHLATDGAKDEVIRDGAPPVLEEYNSWLFILTGDDRWDVGMAALDGDDFWCAPARAAALEIEELAGRPMAAFGPEGDWLLVSFAEGVSLLAGEPTLMARIIDDAGGLDACRERFEAWARTAAVPSERLDEVRALAG
;
A
#
# COMPACT_ATOMS: atom_id res chain seq x y z
N MET A 1 -14.11 -29.10 -11.50
CA MET A 1 -14.45 -28.01 -12.43
C MET A 1 -13.14 -27.37 -12.83
N ASP A 2 -12.94 -27.05 -14.10
CA ASP A 2 -11.71 -26.34 -14.51
C ASP A 2 -11.68 -24.99 -13.79
N LEU A 3 -10.53 -24.64 -13.20
CA LEU A 3 -10.35 -23.39 -12.45
C LEU A 3 -10.52 -22.17 -13.37
N VAL A 4 -10.12 -22.30 -14.62
CA VAL A 4 -10.15 -21.25 -15.65
C VAL A 4 -10.57 -21.85 -16.99
N ARG A 5 -11.43 -21.15 -17.73
CA ARG A 5 -11.80 -21.49 -19.10
C ARG A 5 -11.89 -20.25 -19.97
N SER A 6 -11.10 -20.19 -21.04
CA SER A 6 -11.26 -19.16 -22.07
C SER A 6 -12.61 -19.30 -22.81
N LEU A 7 -13.29 -18.19 -23.02
CA LEU A 7 -14.49 -18.09 -23.83
C LEU A 7 -14.13 -17.74 -25.28
N ARG A 8 -14.79 -18.42 -26.22
CA ARG A 8 -14.74 -18.00 -27.63
C ARG A 8 -15.55 -16.71 -27.82
N PRO A 9 -15.19 -15.84 -28.77
CA PRO A 9 -15.91 -14.57 -29.00
C PRO A 9 -17.43 -14.75 -29.16
N ASP A 10 -17.86 -15.71 -29.98
CA ASP A 10 -19.28 -15.98 -30.20
C ASP A 10 -19.99 -16.46 -28.92
N GLU A 11 -19.31 -17.28 -28.11
CA GLU A 11 -19.85 -17.78 -26.85
C GLU A 11 -20.01 -16.63 -25.83
N TYR A 12 -19.05 -15.73 -25.77
CA TYR A 12 -19.14 -14.53 -24.95
C TYR A 12 -20.29 -13.64 -25.39
N ALA A 13 -20.38 -13.33 -26.69
CA ALA A 13 -21.42 -12.46 -27.24
C ALA A 13 -22.84 -13.03 -27.00
N GLU A 14 -23.04 -14.33 -27.19
CA GLU A 14 -24.35 -14.95 -27.02
C GLU A 14 -24.75 -15.12 -25.54
N THR A 15 -23.78 -15.41 -24.66
CA THR A 15 -24.09 -15.87 -23.30
C THR A 15 -23.77 -14.85 -22.22
N TRP A 16 -22.65 -14.12 -22.33
CA TRP A 16 -22.09 -13.31 -21.25
C TRP A 16 -22.24 -11.81 -21.47
N GLU A 17 -22.20 -11.35 -22.72
CA GLU A 17 -22.42 -9.95 -23.07
C GLU A 17 -23.76 -9.39 -22.56
N PRO A 18 -24.89 -10.14 -22.57
CA PRO A 18 -26.14 -9.65 -21.98
C PRO A 18 -26.02 -9.36 -20.47
N PHE A 19 -25.25 -10.17 -19.72
CA PHE A 19 -25.02 -9.93 -18.30
C PHE A 19 -24.08 -8.75 -18.09
N ARG A 20 -23.00 -8.66 -18.85
CA ARG A 20 -22.10 -7.50 -18.88
C ARG A 20 -22.88 -6.21 -19.11
N ASN A 21 -23.79 -6.19 -20.07
CA ASN A 21 -24.59 -5.01 -20.41
C ASN A 21 -25.63 -4.67 -19.35
N ARG A 22 -26.12 -5.65 -18.56
CA ARG A 22 -26.94 -5.34 -17.37
C ARG A 22 -26.13 -4.67 -16.28
N VAL A 23 -24.90 -5.15 -16.03
CA VAL A 23 -24.03 -4.64 -14.97
C VAL A 23 -23.47 -3.26 -15.33
N PHE A 24 -22.98 -3.11 -16.56
CA PHE A 24 -22.20 -1.94 -16.99
C PHE A 24 -22.90 -1.10 -18.06
N GLY A 25 -24.05 -1.48 -18.60
CA GLY A 25 -24.71 -0.75 -19.69
C GLY A 25 -24.16 -1.03 -21.09
N GLU A 26 -24.99 -0.79 -22.12
CA GLU A 26 -24.62 -0.95 -23.53
C GLU A 26 -23.64 0.14 -24.00
N GLY A 27 -22.74 -0.19 -24.93
CA GLY A 27 -21.86 0.78 -25.59
C GLY A 27 -20.76 1.41 -24.71
N TRP A 28 -20.57 0.89 -23.50
CA TRP A 28 -19.56 1.39 -22.58
C TRP A 28 -18.15 1.22 -23.12
N SER A 29 -17.47 2.35 -23.34
CA SER A 29 -16.04 2.45 -23.65
C SER A 29 -15.27 3.11 -22.50
N ARG A 30 -13.99 2.72 -22.38
CA ARG A 30 -12.99 2.98 -21.32
C ARG A 30 -12.94 4.40 -20.71
N VAL A 31 -13.42 5.41 -21.43
CA VAL A 31 -13.19 6.84 -21.17
C VAL A 31 -14.41 7.54 -20.54
N VAL A 32 -15.62 7.01 -20.74
CA VAL A 32 -16.86 7.72 -20.39
C VAL A 32 -17.21 7.65 -18.89
N ALA A 33 -16.80 6.56 -18.22
CA ALA A 33 -17.20 6.27 -16.85
C ALA A 33 -16.74 7.30 -15.81
N TRP A 34 -15.64 7.99 -16.08
CA TRP A 34 -14.94 8.79 -15.07
C TRP A 34 -14.67 10.24 -15.49
N GLU A 35 -14.49 10.51 -16.79
CA GLU A 35 -14.11 11.86 -17.27
C GLU A 35 -15.22 12.91 -17.14
N LYS A 36 -16.49 12.51 -17.08
CA LYS A 36 -17.63 13.46 -17.15
C LYS A 36 -18.33 13.73 -15.84
N GLY A 37 -17.87 13.15 -14.73
CA GLY A 37 -18.58 13.24 -13.44
C GLY A 37 -19.95 12.54 -13.42
N GLU A 38 -20.35 11.97 -14.55
CA GLU A 38 -21.49 11.08 -14.73
C GLU A 38 -20.94 9.66 -14.74
N THR A 39 -20.69 9.11 -13.55
CA THR A 39 -20.49 7.67 -13.47
C THR A 39 -21.82 7.05 -13.90
N SER A 40 -21.89 6.45 -15.09
CA SER A 40 -23.07 5.78 -15.65
C SER A 40 -23.40 4.45 -14.92
N LEU A 41 -23.18 4.45 -13.62
CA LEU A 41 -23.43 3.37 -12.69
C LEU A 41 -24.87 2.91 -12.82
N HIS A 42 -25.09 1.60 -12.73
CA HIS A 42 -26.44 1.07 -12.72
C HIS A 42 -27.27 1.81 -11.66
N PRO A 43 -28.40 2.44 -12.02
CA PRO A 43 -29.18 3.23 -11.08
C PRO A 43 -29.54 2.42 -9.83
N GLY A 44 -29.24 2.96 -8.65
CA GLY A 44 -29.53 2.31 -7.37
C GLY A 44 -28.47 1.36 -6.83
N TRP A 45 -27.39 1.10 -7.58
CA TRP A 45 -26.25 0.35 -7.04
C TRP A 45 -25.34 1.23 -6.20
N ARG A 46 -24.78 0.61 -5.17
CA ARG A 46 -23.77 1.23 -4.32
C ARG A 46 -22.39 0.79 -4.77
N PHE A 47 -21.45 1.73 -4.82
CA PHE A 47 -20.07 1.48 -5.23
C PHE A 47 -19.12 1.71 -4.07
N LEU A 48 -18.12 0.83 -3.96
CA LEU A 48 -17.10 0.85 -2.94
C LEU A 48 -15.74 0.70 -3.60
N PRO A 49 -14.68 1.29 -3.01
CA PRO A 49 -13.35 1.11 -3.55
C PRO A 49 -12.91 -0.33 -3.29
N LEU A 50 -12.32 -0.91 -4.32
CA LEU A 50 -11.53 -2.13 -4.28
C LEU A 50 -10.08 -1.67 -4.43
N LEU A 51 -9.50 -1.24 -3.30
CA LEU A 51 -8.12 -0.76 -3.22
C LEU A 51 -7.13 -1.89 -3.50
N ASN A 52 -7.59 -3.12 -3.34
CA ASN A 52 -6.89 -4.35 -3.61
C ASN A 52 -7.04 -4.74 -5.08
N TYR A 53 -5.99 -5.17 -5.78
CA TYR A 53 -6.23 -5.89 -7.03
C TYR A 53 -6.98 -7.20 -6.71
N VAL A 54 -7.77 -7.70 -7.66
CA VAL A 54 -8.81 -8.75 -7.50
C VAL A 54 -8.33 -9.99 -6.73
N SER A 55 -7.03 -10.30 -6.82
CA SER A 55 -6.36 -11.44 -6.19
C SER A 55 -5.65 -11.14 -4.87
N TYR A 56 -5.53 -9.88 -4.44
CA TYR A 56 -4.69 -9.51 -3.30
C TYR A 56 -5.51 -9.03 -2.09
N GLY A 57 -5.07 -9.36 -0.88
CA GLY A 57 -5.74 -8.96 0.37
C GLY A 57 -5.29 -7.61 0.94
N ARG A 58 -4.14 -7.05 0.51
CA ARG A 58 -3.55 -5.82 1.08
C ARG A 58 -2.85 -4.98 -0.01
N THR A 59 -3.07 -3.66 -0.06
CA THR A 59 -2.51 -2.72 -1.07
C THR A 59 -2.01 -1.39 -0.46
N PRO A 60 -1.37 -0.44 -1.20
CA PRO A 60 -1.31 -0.24 -2.66
C PRO A 60 0.03 0.33 -3.20
N ARG A 61 0.92 -0.54 -3.67
CA ARG A 61 1.66 -0.41 -4.93
C ARG A 61 2.54 -1.64 -5.10
N PHE A 62 3.03 -2.21 -4.00
CA PHE A 62 3.56 -3.57 -3.88
C PHE A 62 3.53 -3.93 -2.39
N PRO A 63 3.08 -5.15 -2.04
CA PRO A 63 3.88 -5.93 -1.11
C PRO A 63 4.18 -7.25 -1.79
N TYR A 64 5.26 -7.29 -2.58
CA TYR A 64 6.02 -8.54 -2.62
C TYR A 64 6.53 -8.74 -1.19
N HIS A 65 6.12 -9.84 -0.54
CA HIS A 65 6.87 -10.35 0.59
C HIS A 65 8.27 -10.72 0.06
N HIS A 66 9.28 -9.91 0.40
CA HIS A 66 10.68 -10.11 0.01
C HIS A 66 11.39 -11.20 0.85
N ASP A 67 10.65 -12.04 1.58
CA ASP A 67 11.22 -13.12 2.41
C ASP A 67 11.14 -14.51 1.75
N GLY A 68 10.54 -14.62 0.54
CA GLY A 68 10.41 -15.89 -0.17
C GLY A 68 9.47 -16.89 0.52
N ARG A 69 8.70 -16.48 1.53
CA ARG A 69 7.62 -17.29 2.10
C ARG A 69 6.33 -16.97 1.34
N ALA A 70 5.61 -18.03 0.95
CA ALA A 70 4.22 -17.89 0.57
C ALA A 70 3.46 -17.49 1.84
N THR A 71 3.15 -16.20 2.00
CA THR A 71 2.06 -15.81 2.90
C THR A 71 0.84 -16.59 2.45
N GLU A 72 0.25 -17.36 3.35
CA GLU A 72 -1.14 -17.77 3.20
C GLU A 72 -1.93 -16.46 3.01
N TYR A 73 -2.32 -16.21 1.76
CA TYR A 73 -3.05 -15.01 1.39
C TYR A 73 -4.29 -14.95 2.27
N ASP A 74 -4.41 -13.93 3.12
CA ASP A 74 -5.72 -13.51 3.61
C ASP A 74 -6.53 -13.18 2.36
N GLU A 75 -7.34 -14.14 1.96
CA GLU A 75 -7.94 -14.16 0.65
C GLU A 75 -8.75 -12.89 0.36
N ALA A 76 -8.65 -12.38 -0.88
CA ALA A 76 -9.25 -11.12 -1.28
C ALA A 76 -10.74 -11.04 -0.88
N PRO A 77 -11.21 -9.93 -0.29
CA PRO A 77 -12.59 -9.80 0.17
C PRO A 77 -13.62 -10.20 -0.89
N LEU A 78 -13.37 -9.84 -2.16
CA LEU A 78 -14.24 -10.22 -3.28
C LEU A 78 -14.39 -11.75 -3.43
N LEU A 79 -13.30 -12.51 -3.35
CA LEU A 79 -13.36 -13.97 -3.48
C LEU A 79 -14.14 -14.60 -2.33
N LYS A 80 -13.93 -14.12 -1.10
CA LYS A 80 -14.71 -14.51 0.09
C LYS A 80 -16.19 -14.21 -0.10
N THR A 81 -16.52 -13.03 -0.62
CA THR A 81 -17.90 -12.65 -0.96
C THR A 81 -18.53 -13.62 -1.95
N LEU A 82 -17.86 -13.87 -3.09
CA LEU A 82 -18.36 -14.75 -4.14
C LEU A 82 -18.66 -16.15 -3.59
N ARG A 83 -17.74 -16.76 -2.84
CA ARG A 83 -18.00 -18.08 -2.23
C ARG A 83 -19.09 -18.05 -1.17
N SER A 84 -19.13 -17.02 -0.33
CA SER A 84 -20.17 -16.90 0.71
C SER A 84 -21.58 -16.77 0.13
N LEU A 85 -21.69 -16.23 -1.09
CA LEU A 85 -22.94 -16.14 -1.85
C LEU A 85 -23.19 -17.36 -2.76
N GLY A 86 -22.34 -18.40 -2.69
CA GLY A 86 -22.47 -19.60 -3.51
C GLY A 86 -22.24 -19.36 -5.00
N ARG A 87 -21.38 -18.41 -5.36
CA ARG A 87 -20.94 -18.21 -6.75
C ARG A 87 -19.88 -19.25 -7.08
N ASP A 88 -20.05 -19.95 -8.19
CA ASP A 88 -19.09 -20.97 -8.64
C ASP A 88 -18.08 -20.42 -9.65
N VAL A 89 -18.47 -19.38 -10.38
CA VAL A 89 -17.70 -18.84 -11.50
C VAL A 89 -18.09 -17.39 -11.77
N PHE A 90 -17.11 -16.58 -12.16
CA PHE A 90 -17.31 -15.24 -12.67
C PHE A 90 -16.57 -15.06 -14.00
N CYS A 91 -17.01 -14.10 -14.81
CA CYS A 91 -16.39 -13.73 -16.06
C CYS A 91 -15.37 -12.61 -15.81
N VAL A 92 -14.16 -12.80 -16.31
CA VAL A 92 -13.16 -11.75 -16.53
C VAL A 92 -13.24 -11.38 -18.00
N ASN A 93 -13.68 -10.16 -18.30
CA ASN A 93 -13.76 -9.67 -19.67
C ASN A 93 -12.73 -8.56 -19.92
N LEU A 94 -11.83 -8.86 -20.85
CA LEU A 94 -10.95 -7.94 -21.54
C LEU A 94 -11.54 -7.69 -22.93
N VAL A 95 -11.29 -6.52 -23.54
CA VAL A 95 -11.94 -6.11 -24.81
C VAL A 95 -12.01 -7.21 -25.88
N ASP A 96 -10.92 -7.97 -26.07
CA ASP A 96 -10.85 -9.02 -27.09
C ASP A 96 -10.76 -10.45 -26.50
N GLU A 97 -10.70 -10.59 -25.17
CA GLU A 97 -10.47 -11.87 -24.51
C GLU A 97 -11.33 -12.01 -23.25
N SER A 98 -11.94 -13.18 -23.06
CA SER A 98 -12.80 -13.43 -21.92
C SER A 98 -12.49 -14.78 -21.29
N TRP A 99 -12.54 -14.84 -19.97
CA TRP A 99 -12.34 -16.08 -19.20
C TRP A 99 -13.43 -16.26 -18.17
N LEU A 100 -13.81 -17.51 -17.95
CA LEU A 100 -14.55 -17.94 -16.78
C LEU A 100 -13.57 -18.41 -15.73
N VAL A 101 -13.71 -17.89 -14.52
CA VAL A 101 -12.76 -18.06 -13.43
C VAL A 101 -13.52 -18.50 -12.19
N ALA A 102 -13.07 -19.56 -11.53
CA ALA A 102 -13.57 -19.95 -10.22
C ALA A 102 -13.19 -18.87 -9.18
N PRO A 103 -14.01 -18.61 -8.15
CA PRO A 103 -13.63 -17.70 -7.07
C PRO A 103 -12.59 -18.36 -6.17
N ASP A 104 -11.37 -18.43 -6.68
CA ASP A 104 -10.23 -19.09 -6.08
C ASP A 104 -8.97 -18.33 -6.49
N LEU A 105 -8.01 -18.20 -5.56
CA LEU A 105 -6.79 -17.47 -5.81
C LEU A 105 -5.95 -18.11 -6.93
N ALA A 106 -5.83 -19.44 -6.95
CA ALA A 106 -5.06 -20.15 -7.97
C ALA A 106 -5.68 -19.96 -9.36
N ALA A 107 -7.00 -19.81 -9.44
CA ALA A 107 -7.68 -19.49 -10.69
C ALA A 107 -7.31 -18.09 -11.20
N LEU A 108 -7.23 -17.09 -10.31
CA LEU A 108 -6.79 -15.74 -10.66
C LEU A 108 -5.30 -15.70 -11.02
N GLU A 109 -4.44 -16.48 -10.37
CA GLU A 109 -3.01 -16.58 -10.70
C GLU A 109 -2.78 -17.12 -12.11
N ILE A 110 -3.65 -18.01 -12.60
CA ILE A 110 -3.60 -18.52 -13.98
C ILE A 110 -3.91 -17.40 -14.99
N VAL A 111 -4.88 -16.53 -14.69
CA VAL A 111 -5.30 -15.44 -15.61
C VAL A 111 -4.44 -14.19 -15.45
N GLY A 112 -3.86 -13.98 -14.26
CA GLY A 112 -3.07 -12.81 -13.89
C GLY A 112 -2.02 -12.41 -14.93
N PRO A 113 -1.16 -13.32 -15.43
CA PRO A 113 -0.17 -12.99 -16.45
C PRO A 113 -0.77 -12.37 -17.72
N GLU A 114 -1.95 -12.81 -18.16
CA GLU A 114 -2.65 -12.20 -19.29
C GLU A 114 -3.16 -10.80 -18.93
N LEU A 115 -3.74 -10.64 -17.75
CA LEU A 115 -4.20 -9.33 -17.26
C LEU A 115 -3.06 -8.31 -17.11
N TYR A 116 -1.83 -8.76 -16.85
CA TYR A 116 -0.65 -7.88 -16.80
C TYR A 116 -0.10 -7.52 -18.18
N LYS A 117 -0.25 -8.38 -19.21
CA LYS A 117 0.19 -8.07 -20.59
C LYS A 117 -0.61 -6.92 -21.18
N TYR A 118 -1.87 -6.83 -20.78
CA TYR A 118 -2.80 -5.84 -21.24
C TYR A 118 -2.89 -4.75 -20.17
N ILE A 119 -2.12 -3.67 -20.33
CA ILE A 119 -2.17 -2.46 -19.47
C ILE A 119 -3.52 -1.75 -19.70
N VAL A 120 -4.64 -2.41 -19.37
CA VAL A 120 -5.99 -1.95 -19.68
C VAL A 120 -6.99 -2.39 -18.60
N ASP A 121 -8.05 -1.60 -18.51
CA ASP A 121 -9.21 -1.86 -17.68
C ASP A 121 -9.91 -3.15 -18.14
N PHE A 122 -10.34 -3.95 -17.16
CA PHE A 122 -11.13 -5.16 -17.39
C PHE A 122 -12.36 -5.18 -16.47
N PHE A 123 -13.36 -5.94 -16.90
CA PHE A 123 -14.63 -6.05 -16.19
C PHE A 123 -14.73 -7.40 -15.50
N LEU A 124 -15.23 -7.39 -14.27
CA LEU A 124 -15.64 -8.61 -13.58
C LEU A 124 -17.13 -8.58 -13.33
N PHE A 125 -17.79 -9.70 -13.59
CA PHE A 125 -19.21 -9.89 -13.34
C PHE A 125 -19.54 -11.38 -13.39
N ASP A 126 -20.75 -11.76 -13.01
CA ASP A 126 -21.23 -13.13 -13.21
C ASP A 126 -22.63 -13.16 -13.86
N ARG A 127 -23.18 -14.37 -14.00
CA ARG A 127 -24.51 -14.63 -14.57
C ARG A 127 -25.68 -14.10 -13.75
N HIS A 128 -25.47 -13.79 -12.47
CA HIS A 128 -26.49 -13.19 -11.63
C HIS A 128 -26.66 -11.71 -11.94
N ALA A 129 -25.58 -11.06 -12.40
CA ALA A 129 -25.57 -9.65 -12.81
C ALA A 129 -26.12 -8.71 -11.73
N ASP A 130 -25.94 -9.07 -10.45
CA ASP A 130 -26.26 -8.27 -9.27
C ASP A 130 -25.01 -7.61 -8.65
N TRP A 131 -23.87 -7.74 -9.34
CA TRP A 131 -22.62 -7.07 -9.01
C TRP A 131 -21.72 -6.91 -10.24
N GLY A 132 -20.71 -6.07 -10.11
CA GLY A 132 -19.57 -6.03 -11.01
C GLY A 132 -18.38 -5.29 -10.41
N VAL A 133 -17.20 -5.53 -10.98
CA VAL A 133 -16.01 -4.73 -10.70
C VAL A 133 -15.54 -4.05 -11.97
N LEU A 134 -15.35 -2.74 -11.86
CA LEU A 134 -14.59 -1.97 -12.82
C LEU A 134 -13.14 -1.94 -12.35
N CYS A 135 -12.31 -2.77 -12.97
CA CYS A 135 -10.89 -2.83 -12.64
C CYS A 135 -10.16 -1.72 -13.38
N CYS A 136 -9.47 -0.87 -12.63
CA CYS A 136 -8.61 0.17 -13.17
C CYS A 136 -7.15 -0.33 -13.12
N LEU A 137 -6.24 0.27 -13.91
CA LEU A 137 -4.83 -0.13 -14.08
C LEU A 137 -4.15 -0.73 -12.83
N PRO A 138 -3.18 -1.65 -12.99
CA PRO A 138 -2.38 -2.17 -11.88
C PRO A 138 -1.72 -1.02 -11.10
N GLY A 139 -2.16 -0.79 -9.86
CA GLY A 139 -1.71 0.31 -9.00
C GLY A 139 -2.75 1.42 -8.75
N LEU A 140 -3.93 1.32 -9.36
CA LEU A 140 -5.08 2.21 -9.16
C LEU A 140 -6.12 1.63 -8.21
N ILE A 141 -7.16 2.43 -7.94
CA ILE A 141 -8.35 2.04 -7.20
C ILE A 141 -9.33 1.42 -8.20
N SER A 142 -9.68 0.15 -8.00
CA SER A 142 -10.81 -0.46 -8.70
C SER A 142 -12.10 -0.18 -7.94
N PHE A 143 -13.26 -0.42 -8.55
CA PHE A 143 -14.55 -0.22 -7.88
C PHE A 143 -15.40 -1.46 -7.99
N VAL A 144 -15.89 -1.93 -6.84
CA VAL A 144 -16.93 -2.95 -6.79
C VAL A 144 -18.28 -2.26 -6.61
N GLY A 145 -19.25 -2.65 -7.42
CA GLY A 145 -20.63 -2.21 -7.31
C GLY A 145 -21.59 -3.39 -7.32
N GLY A 146 -22.78 -3.21 -6.76
CA GLY A 146 -23.80 -4.26 -6.76
C GLY A 146 -25.05 -3.90 -5.99
N GLU A 147 -25.97 -4.86 -5.95
CA GLU A 147 -27.17 -4.83 -5.14
C GLU A 147 -26.85 -4.90 -3.63
N PRO A 148 -27.77 -4.48 -2.75
CA PRO A 148 -27.54 -4.43 -1.30
C PRO A 148 -27.00 -5.74 -0.71
N THR A 149 -27.58 -6.89 -1.09
CA THR A 149 -27.14 -8.21 -0.60
C THR A 149 -25.68 -8.49 -0.92
N PHE A 150 -25.21 -8.13 -2.12
CA PHE A 150 -23.82 -8.34 -2.50
C PHE A 150 -22.89 -7.39 -1.75
N ILE A 151 -23.28 -6.11 -1.67
CA ILE A 151 -22.48 -5.07 -1.01
C ILE A 151 -22.34 -5.34 0.48
N ASP A 152 -23.40 -5.79 1.15
CA ASP A 152 -23.37 -6.13 2.58
C ASP A 152 -22.42 -7.31 2.82
N ALA A 153 -22.47 -8.34 1.96
CA ALA A 153 -21.54 -9.46 2.03
C ALA A 153 -20.09 -9.02 1.73
N TYR A 154 -19.87 -8.13 0.77
CA TYR A 154 -18.56 -7.53 0.51
C TYR A 154 -18.01 -6.76 1.71
N LEU A 155 -18.81 -5.87 2.29
CA LEU A 155 -18.42 -5.09 3.46
C LEU A 155 -18.11 -5.98 4.66
N HIS A 156 -18.87 -7.07 4.87
CA HIS A 156 -18.57 -8.04 5.91
C HIS A 156 -17.16 -8.63 5.78
N HIS A 157 -16.77 -9.04 4.57
CA HIS A 157 -15.44 -9.62 4.32
C HIS A 157 -14.32 -8.59 4.20
N ALA A 158 -14.66 -7.35 3.82
CA ALA A 158 -13.71 -6.24 3.68
C ALA A 158 -13.38 -5.55 5.01
N GLY A 159 -13.99 -5.94 6.13
CA GLY A 159 -13.78 -5.31 7.44
C GLY A 159 -14.70 -4.11 7.73
N GLY A 160 -15.73 -3.90 6.90
CA GLY A 160 -16.72 -2.85 7.05
C GLY A 160 -16.39 -1.56 6.29
N GLU A 161 -17.38 -0.67 6.23
CA GLU A 161 -17.28 0.57 5.44
C GLU A 161 -16.26 1.54 6.03
N ASP A 162 -16.25 1.71 7.36
CA ASP A 162 -15.31 2.60 8.02
C ASP A 162 -13.86 2.18 7.77
N PHE A 163 -13.62 0.87 7.77
CA PHE A 163 -12.31 0.31 7.43
C PHE A 163 -11.94 0.63 5.99
N LEU A 164 -12.80 0.34 5.00
CA LEU A 164 -12.53 0.67 3.59
C LEU A 164 -12.28 2.17 3.36
N ARG A 165 -13.07 3.03 4.00
CA ARG A 165 -12.91 4.48 3.92
C ARG A 165 -11.58 4.95 4.51
N ARG A 166 -11.18 4.43 5.67
CA ARG A 166 -9.84 4.71 6.24
C ARG A 166 -8.73 4.26 5.30
N ARG A 167 -8.85 3.06 4.72
CA ARG A 167 -7.87 2.53 3.76
C ARG A 167 -7.79 3.39 2.50
N LEU A 168 -8.91 3.94 2.04
CA LEU A 168 -8.91 4.88 0.91
C LEU A 168 -8.23 6.19 1.28
N HIS A 169 -8.48 6.75 2.47
CA HIS A 169 -7.74 7.93 2.95
C HIS A 169 -6.23 7.67 3.03
N GLN A 170 -5.82 6.50 3.52
CA GLN A 170 -4.40 6.11 3.58
C GLN A 170 -3.80 5.99 2.17
N PHE A 171 -4.53 5.38 1.23
CA PHE A 171 -4.15 5.35 -0.18
C PHE A 171 -3.97 6.78 -0.70
N ASP A 172 -4.97 7.63 -0.49
CA ASP A 172 -5.10 9.01 -0.95
C ASP A 172 -3.95 9.92 -0.48
N LEU A 173 -3.62 9.89 0.82
CA LEU A 173 -2.51 10.64 1.43
C LEU A 173 -1.15 10.27 0.83
N GLY A 174 -1.02 9.01 0.44
CA GLY A 174 0.20 8.48 -0.12
C GLY A 174 0.29 8.57 -1.64
N GLN A 175 -0.69 9.15 -2.34
CA GLN A 175 -0.64 9.25 -3.80
C GLN A 175 -0.35 10.67 -4.27
N ARG A 176 0.48 10.75 -5.31
CA ARG A 176 0.57 11.91 -6.16
C ARG A 176 -0.53 11.88 -7.22
N TRP A 177 -1.72 12.39 -6.89
CA TRP A 177 -2.81 12.54 -7.87
C TRP A 177 -2.39 13.49 -8.99
N GLY A 178 -2.54 13.09 -10.27
CA GLY A 178 -2.06 13.87 -11.42
C GLY A 178 -1.08 13.07 -12.29
N ASP A 179 0.07 13.65 -12.62
CA ASP A 179 1.00 13.17 -13.67
C ASP A 179 1.45 11.70 -13.53
N GLU A 180 1.63 11.20 -12.30
CA GLU A 180 2.02 9.80 -12.03
C GLU A 180 0.85 8.82 -12.06
N MET A 181 -0.38 9.34 -12.12
CA MET A 181 -1.65 8.62 -12.26
C MET A 181 -2.34 9.01 -13.59
N ALA A 182 -1.57 9.54 -14.54
CA ALA A 182 -2.07 9.89 -15.86
C ALA A 182 -2.87 8.70 -16.45
N PRO A 183 -4.11 8.94 -16.91
CA PRO A 183 -4.62 10.23 -17.39
C PRO A 183 -5.44 11.06 -16.39
N TRP A 184 -5.39 10.81 -15.08
CA TRP A 184 -6.43 11.30 -14.16
C TRP A 184 -6.05 12.61 -13.43
N PRO A 185 -6.74 13.74 -13.70
CA PRO A 185 -6.44 15.04 -13.07
C PRO A 185 -6.81 15.03 -11.57
N PRO A 186 -6.37 16.03 -10.76
CA PRO A 186 -6.75 16.15 -9.35
C PRO A 186 -8.26 16.05 -9.08
N ALA A 187 -9.10 16.45 -10.04
CA ALA A 187 -10.55 16.29 -9.99
C ALA A 187 -11.01 14.82 -9.89
N PHE A 188 -10.21 13.85 -10.33
CA PHE A 188 -10.53 12.43 -10.25
C PHE A 188 -10.58 11.92 -8.81
N ARG A 189 -9.73 12.45 -7.92
CA ARG A 189 -9.81 12.19 -6.48
C ARG A 189 -11.22 12.47 -5.95
N GLU A 190 -11.76 13.65 -6.25
CA GLU A 190 -13.13 14.04 -5.86
C GLU A 190 -14.17 13.10 -6.45
N VAL A 191 -13.96 12.61 -7.69
CA VAL A 191 -14.86 11.63 -8.31
C VAL A 191 -14.85 10.30 -7.54
N VAL A 192 -13.69 9.77 -7.15
CA VAL A 192 -13.59 8.53 -6.35
C VAL A 192 -14.40 8.62 -5.07
N TYR A 193 -14.18 9.67 -4.28
CA TYR A 193 -14.88 9.86 -3.01
C TYR A 193 -16.38 10.05 -3.23
N ARG A 194 -16.76 10.89 -4.20
CA ARG A 194 -18.17 11.12 -4.54
C ARG A 194 -18.88 9.83 -5.00
N THR A 195 -18.23 8.99 -5.80
CA THR A 195 -18.76 7.70 -6.24
C THR A 195 -19.05 6.77 -5.07
N CYS A 196 -18.24 6.83 -4.01
CA CYS A 196 -18.45 6.07 -2.78
C CYS A 196 -19.45 6.73 -1.82
N GLY A 197 -19.94 7.94 -2.13
CA GLY A 197 -20.77 8.74 -1.22
C GLY A 197 -19.99 9.33 -0.04
N TRP A 198 -18.68 9.52 -0.19
CA TRP A 198 -17.78 10.00 0.84
C TRP A 198 -17.22 11.40 0.52
N VAL A 199 -16.62 12.02 1.53
CA VAL A 199 -15.93 13.31 1.41
C VAL A 199 -14.43 13.06 1.51
N PRO A 200 -13.61 13.63 0.61
CA PRO A 200 -12.15 13.50 0.69
C PRO A 200 -11.59 14.12 1.98
N ALA A 201 -10.48 13.59 2.47
CA ALA A 201 -9.75 14.19 3.58
C ALA A 201 -9.24 15.60 3.21
N PRO A 202 -9.36 16.61 4.09
CA PRO A 202 -8.94 17.97 3.78
C PRO A 202 -7.43 18.13 4.00
N TYR A 203 -6.60 17.70 3.05
CA TYR A 203 -5.16 17.97 3.09
C TYR A 203 -4.74 19.02 2.06
N PRO A 204 -3.79 19.92 2.41
CA PRO A 204 -3.39 21.07 1.59
C PRO A 204 -2.74 20.72 0.24
N ASN A 205 -2.08 19.57 0.15
CA ASN A 205 -1.26 19.21 -1.00
C ASN A 205 -2.04 18.28 -1.95
N GLN A 206 -2.97 18.83 -2.71
CA GLN A 206 -3.74 18.09 -3.72
C GLN A 206 -2.85 17.74 -4.92
N GLY A 207 -2.31 16.52 -4.94
CA GLY A 207 -1.50 16.02 -6.05
C GLY A 207 0.00 15.98 -5.79
N GLU A 208 0.44 16.15 -4.55
CA GLU A 208 1.79 15.81 -4.09
C GLU A 208 1.70 14.79 -2.95
N TYR A 209 2.77 14.03 -2.69
CA TYR A 209 2.84 13.20 -1.50
C TYR A 209 2.63 14.06 -0.26
N PHE A 210 1.74 13.64 0.65
CA PHE A 210 1.49 14.41 1.85
C PHE A 210 2.75 14.44 2.71
N LYS A 211 3.36 15.62 2.87
CA LYS A 211 4.38 15.90 3.87
C LYS A 211 4.17 17.33 4.37
N ARG A 212 4.39 17.55 5.66
CA ARG A 212 4.20 18.87 6.27
C ARG A 212 5.17 19.11 7.41
N ARG A 213 5.41 20.39 7.70
CA ARG A 213 6.01 20.80 8.97
C ARG A 213 4.87 21.01 9.99
N PRO A 214 4.93 20.39 11.18
CA PRO A 214 4.01 20.73 12.26
C PRO A 214 4.14 22.20 12.65
N ASP A 215 3.04 22.78 13.12
CA ASP A 215 3.12 24.12 13.70
C ASP A 215 3.79 24.08 15.09
N GLU A 216 4.07 25.27 15.65
CA GLU A 216 4.81 25.38 16.91
C GLU A 216 4.09 24.71 18.09
N ASP A 217 2.75 24.78 18.12
CA ASP A 217 1.96 24.18 19.20
C ASP A 217 1.97 22.65 19.09
N GLU A 218 1.80 22.10 17.89
CA GLU A 218 1.91 20.66 17.64
C GLU A 218 3.32 20.15 17.94
N MET A 219 4.37 20.87 17.51
CA MET A 219 5.76 20.53 17.85
C MET A 219 5.94 20.45 19.36
N ARG A 220 5.50 21.48 20.09
CA ARG A 220 5.68 21.59 21.54
C ARG A 220 4.89 20.54 22.32
N GLN A 221 3.65 20.26 21.90
CA GLN A 221 2.74 19.40 22.65
C GLN A 221 2.90 17.92 22.31
N ARG A 222 3.31 17.59 21.07
CA ARG A 222 3.31 16.22 20.57
C ARG A 222 4.72 15.74 20.24
N TRP A 223 5.40 16.40 19.31
CA TRP A 223 6.58 15.82 18.67
C TRP A 223 7.89 15.99 19.46
N ILE A 224 8.13 17.15 20.06
CA ILE A 224 9.33 17.40 20.87
C ILE A 224 9.40 16.45 22.08
N PRO A 225 8.33 16.28 22.90
CA PRO A 225 8.37 15.35 24.02
C PRO A 225 8.67 13.89 23.61
N LEU A 226 8.20 13.47 22.43
CA LEU A 226 8.50 12.14 21.90
C LEU A 226 9.95 12.05 21.41
N LEU A 227 10.43 13.05 20.66
CA LEU A 227 11.80 13.09 20.18
C LEU A 227 12.79 13.09 21.34
N ASP A 228 12.59 13.93 22.36
CA ASP A 228 13.46 14.02 23.53
C ASP A 228 13.45 12.73 24.36
N ARG A 229 12.31 12.02 24.40
CA ARG A 229 12.20 10.72 25.07
C ARG A 229 12.94 9.62 24.31
N LEU A 230 12.79 9.57 22.99
CA LEU A 230 13.33 8.49 22.15
C LEU A 230 14.78 8.71 21.76
N VAL A 231 15.19 9.98 21.63
CA VAL A 231 16.53 10.41 21.20
C VAL A 231 17.01 11.54 22.12
N PRO A 232 17.27 11.24 23.42
CA PRO A 232 17.68 12.24 24.41
C PRO A 232 19.04 12.88 24.10
N ASP A 233 19.89 12.19 23.33
CA ASP A 233 21.16 12.69 22.83
C ASP A 233 21.23 12.49 21.31
N ARG A 234 21.11 13.58 20.54
CA ARG A 234 21.19 13.53 19.08
C ARG A 234 22.58 13.17 18.55
N THR A 235 23.64 13.33 19.34
CA THR A 235 25.02 12.96 18.97
C THR A 235 25.28 11.45 19.14
N HIS A 236 24.56 10.83 20.07
CA HIS A 236 24.55 9.40 20.34
C HIS A 236 23.11 8.87 20.28
N PRO A 237 22.45 8.90 19.11
CA PRO A 237 21.00 8.68 19.00
C PRO A 237 20.57 7.27 19.43
N LEU A 238 21.50 6.30 19.40
CA LEU A 238 21.24 4.94 19.85
C LEU A 238 21.32 4.76 21.37
N ALA A 239 21.87 5.72 22.10
CA ALA A 239 21.86 5.72 23.58
C ALA A 239 20.44 5.89 24.15
N GLY A 240 19.50 6.37 23.32
CA GLY A 240 18.09 6.57 23.65
C GLY A 240 17.20 5.34 23.53
N VAL A 241 17.71 4.21 23.03
CA VAL A 241 16.89 3.01 22.83
C VAL A 241 16.36 2.53 24.19
N VAL A 242 15.04 2.49 24.32
CA VAL A 242 14.35 2.19 25.58
C VAL A 242 14.70 0.77 26.04
N PRO A 243 15.01 0.56 27.33
CA PRO A 243 15.26 -0.78 27.87
C PRO A 243 14.08 -1.72 27.59
N ASN A 244 14.39 -2.95 27.15
CA ASN A 244 13.44 -4.01 26.77
C ASN A 244 12.74 -3.86 25.42
N TRP A 245 13.04 -2.81 24.66
CA TRP A 245 12.61 -2.77 23.26
C TRP A 245 13.34 -3.83 22.44
N THR A 246 12.62 -4.40 21.49
CA THR A 246 13.23 -5.32 20.51
C THR A 246 13.86 -4.47 19.42
N THR A 247 15.10 -4.80 19.06
CA THR A 247 15.89 -4.11 18.06
C THR A 247 16.06 -4.96 16.81
N LEU A 248 16.09 -4.32 15.65
CA LEU A 248 16.25 -4.95 14.35
C LEU A 248 17.22 -4.09 13.51
N PRO A 249 18.37 -4.63 13.09
CA PRO A 249 19.29 -3.92 12.24
C PRO A 249 18.79 -3.96 10.79
N LEU A 250 18.86 -2.83 10.09
CA LEU A 250 18.37 -2.68 8.73
C LEU A 250 19.46 -2.09 7.83
N ARG A 251 19.44 -2.49 6.56
CA ARG A 251 20.28 -1.90 5.52
C ARG A 251 19.61 -0.66 4.93
N GLY A 252 20.43 0.31 4.53
CA GLY A 252 19.98 1.48 3.79
C GLY A 252 19.70 2.70 4.65
N HIS A 253 19.15 3.71 3.98
CA HIS A 253 18.77 4.99 4.55
C HIS A 253 17.30 5.28 4.25
N LEU A 254 16.58 5.87 5.22
CA LEU A 254 15.13 6.05 5.14
C LEU A 254 14.70 7.09 4.08
N ALA A 255 15.39 8.24 3.99
CA ALA A 255 15.05 9.30 3.03
C ALA A 255 16.03 9.34 1.86
N THR A 256 15.52 9.66 0.67
CA THR A 256 16.32 9.80 -0.55
C THR A 256 16.08 11.17 -1.18
N ASP A 257 17.02 11.64 -2.00
CA ASP A 257 16.98 12.95 -2.66
C ASP A 257 16.07 12.99 -3.91
N GLY A 258 15.14 12.04 -4.03
CA GLY A 258 14.25 11.94 -5.18
C GLY A 258 14.96 11.64 -6.51
N ALA A 259 16.27 11.30 -6.49
CA ALA A 259 16.97 10.91 -7.70
C ALA A 259 16.42 9.57 -8.21
N LYS A 260 15.62 9.66 -9.28
CA LYS A 260 15.36 8.55 -10.20
C LYS A 260 16.64 7.74 -10.40
N ASP A 261 16.65 6.51 -9.91
CA ASP A 261 17.48 5.37 -10.37
C ASP A 261 19.02 5.53 -10.55
N GLU A 262 19.66 6.68 -10.32
CA GLU A 262 21.01 6.93 -10.86
C GLU A 262 22.19 7.00 -9.87
N VAL A 263 21.98 6.85 -8.56
CA VAL A 263 23.12 6.87 -7.59
C VAL A 263 23.20 5.62 -6.71
N ILE A 264 23.12 4.42 -7.30
CA ILE A 264 23.77 3.21 -6.75
C ILE A 264 24.33 2.39 -7.92
N ARG A 265 25.48 2.82 -8.45
CA ARG A 265 26.28 1.97 -9.32
C ARG A 265 26.95 0.90 -8.44
N ASP A 266 26.66 -0.37 -8.74
CA ASP A 266 27.30 -1.59 -8.23
C ASP A 266 26.63 -2.34 -7.05
N GLY A 267 25.30 -2.33 -6.98
CA GLY A 267 24.54 -3.29 -6.17
C GLY A 267 23.09 -2.85 -6.07
N ALA A 268 22.14 -3.78 -6.19
CA ALA A 268 20.71 -3.48 -6.20
C ALA A 268 20.34 -2.47 -5.10
N PRO A 269 19.50 -1.45 -5.39
CA PRO A 269 19.17 -0.43 -4.41
C PRO A 269 18.67 -1.10 -3.12
N PRO A 270 19.06 -0.65 -1.92
CA PRO A 270 18.33 -1.00 -0.71
C PRO A 270 16.94 -0.40 -0.91
N VAL A 271 16.03 -1.26 -1.35
CA VAL A 271 14.78 -0.83 -1.94
C VAL A 271 13.96 -0.18 -0.83
N LEU A 272 13.53 1.06 -1.04
CA LEU A 272 12.55 1.77 -0.20
C LEU A 272 11.37 0.86 0.21
N GLU A 273 11.07 -0.17 -0.59
CA GLU A 273 10.15 -1.27 -0.31
C GLU A 273 10.30 -1.94 1.07
N GLU A 274 11.51 -2.16 1.57
CA GLU A 274 11.73 -2.81 2.88
C GLU A 274 11.23 -1.91 4.02
N TYR A 275 11.54 -0.62 3.96
CA TYR A 275 11.03 0.39 4.90
C TYR A 275 9.51 0.58 4.78
N ASN A 276 8.96 0.47 3.57
CA ASN A 276 7.53 0.64 3.35
C ASN A 276 6.69 -0.41 4.06
N SER A 277 7.08 -1.68 3.93
CA SER A 277 6.36 -2.78 4.56
C SER A 277 6.39 -2.65 6.08
N TRP A 278 7.54 -2.28 6.64
CA TRP A 278 7.67 -2.12 8.08
C TRP A 278 6.96 -0.89 8.61
N LEU A 279 7.13 0.27 7.97
CA LEU A 279 6.40 1.48 8.36
C LEU A 279 4.90 1.25 8.30
N PHE A 280 4.41 0.53 7.28
CA PHE A 280 3.00 0.15 7.21
C PHE A 280 2.55 -0.70 8.41
N ILE A 281 3.34 -1.69 8.84
CA ILE A 281 3.04 -2.50 10.03
C ILE A 281 3.09 -1.67 11.32
N LEU A 282 4.05 -0.75 11.39
CA LEU A 282 4.27 0.19 12.50
C LEU A 282 3.15 1.23 12.61
N THR A 283 2.54 1.61 11.48
CA THR A 283 1.38 2.49 11.40
C THR A 283 0.09 1.67 11.38
N GLY A 284 -0.46 1.40 12.57
CA GLY A 284 -1.73 0.70 12.72
C GLY A 284 -2.94 1.46 12.14
N ASP A 285 -4.14 0.86 12.25
CA ASP A 285 -5.38 1.31 11.58
C ASP A 285 -5.77 2.78 11.80
N ASP A 286 -5.36 3.38 12.93
CA ASP A 286 -5.65 4.77 13.32
C ASP A 286 -4.41 5.68 13.39
N ARG A 287 -3.21 5.14 13.14
CA ARG A 287 -1.95 5.86 13.29
C ARG A 287 -1.32 6.02 11.93
N TRP A 288 -1.38 7.22 11.36
CA TRP A 288 -0.92 7.44 9.99
C TRP A 288 0.25 8.41 9.90
N ASP A 289 0.40 9.35 10.84
CA ASP A 289 1.54 10.27 10.88
C ASP A 289 2.79 9.57 11.42
N VAL A 290 3.89 9.69 10.68
CA VAL A 290 5.26 9.42 11.15
C VAL A 290 5.94 10.76 11.39
N GLY A 291 6.51 10.93 12.59
CA GLY A 291 7.40 12.05 12.89
C GLY A 291 8.80 11.74 12.39
N MET A 292 9.43 12.68 11.70
CA MET A 292 10.79 12.57 11.17
C MET A 292 11.61 13.78 11.57
N ALA A 293 12.79 13.54 12.15
CA ALA A 293 13.68 14.58 12.64
C ALA A 293 15.10 14.36 12.12
N ALA A 294 15.72 15.40 11.58
CA ALA A 294 17.17 15.41 11.38
C ALA A 294 17.88 15.38 12.74
N LEU A 295 18.90 14.54 12.88
CA LEU A 295 19.67 14.42 14.12
C LEU A 295 20.82 15.44 14.16
N ASP A 296 21.23 15.96 13.01
CA ASP A 296 22.29 16.96 12.85
C ASP A 296 21.76 18.41 12.72
N GLY A 297 20.45 18.62 12.93
CA GLY A 297 19.83 19.95 12.81
C GLY A 297 18.44 20.03 13.44
N ASP A 298 17.69 21.07 13.06
CA ASP A 298 16.34 21.38 13.59
C ASP A 298 15.21 21.06 12.61
N ASP A 299 15.53 20.42 11.47
CA ASP A 299 14.52 20.05 10.49
C ASP A 299 13.63 18.92 11.02
N PHE A 300 12.32 19.18 11.02
CA PHE A 300 11.29 18.24 11.43
C PHE A 300 10.15 18.19 10.42
N TRP A 301 9.69 16.99 10.12
CA TRP A 301 8.61 16.73 9.17
C TRP A 301 7.66 15.66 9.69
N CYS A 302 6.40 15.76 9.26
CA CYS A 302 5.40 14.71 9.38
C CYS A 302 4.97 14.24 8.00
N ALA A 303 4.83 12.94 7.84
CA ALA A 303 4.37 12.33 6.59
C ALA A 303 3.60 11.03 6.88
N PRO A 304 2.73 10.55 5.97
CA PRO A 304 2.15 9.23 6.07
C PRO A 304 3.21 8.16 5.84
N ALA A 305 3.03 6.97 6.42
CA ALA A 305 3.90 5.81 6.22
C ALA A 305 3.79 5.20 4.81
N ARG A 306 4.27 5.92 3.79
CA ARG A 306 4.37 5.42 2.42
C ARG A 306 5.64 5.92 1.72
N ALA A 307 6.22 5.03 0.93
CA ALA A 307 7.43 5.17 0.09
C ALA A 307 7.80 6.59 -0.32
N ALA A 308 6.90 7.24 -1.03
CA ALA A 308 7.24 8.48 -1.70
C ALA A 308 6.95 9.72 -0.83
N ALA A 309 6.33 9.53 0.34
CA ALA A 309 6.30 10.57 1.36
C ALA A 309 7.62 10.67 2.16
N LEU A 310 8.54 9.70 1.97
CA LEU A 310 9.91 9.73 2.48
C LEU A 310 10.90 10.41 1.51
N GLU A 311 10.41 10.92 0.37
CA GLU A 311 11.15 11.82 -0.53
C GLU A 311 11.17 13.24 0.09
N ILE A 312 11.84 13.36 1.23
CA ILE A 312 12.11 14.64 1.89
C ILE A 312 13.56 14.98 1.58
N GLU A 313 13.78 15.71 0.48
CA GLU A 313 15.10 16.11 -0.01
C GLU A 313 15.96 16.75 1.10
N GLU A 314 15.34 17.52 1.99
CA GLU A 314 16.01 18.18 3.12
C GLU A 314 16.58 17.22 4.16
N LEU A 315 16.09 15.98 4.17
CA LEU A 315 16.51 14.89 5.05
C LEU A 315 17.40 13.86 4.32
N ALA A 316 17.50 13.92 2.99
CA ALA A 316 18.27 12.97 2.22
C ALA A 316 19.77 12.98 2.60
N GLY A 317 20.32 11.78 2.83
CA GLY A 317 21.73 11.62 3.20
C GLY A 317 22.13 12.21 4.55
N ARG A 318 21.18 12.54 5.43
CA ARG A 318 21.42 13.07 6.78
C ARG A 318 21.01 12.05 7.84
N PRO A 319 21.74 11.94 8.96
CA PRO A 319 21.30 11.10 10.07
C PRO A 319 19.95 11.59 10.57
N MET A 320 18.99 10.67 10.75
CA MET A 320 17.63 11.01 11.15
C MET A 320 17.00 9.99 12.08
N ALA A 321 15.95 10.43 12.77
CA ALA A 321 15.03 9.58 13.51
C ALA A 321 13.64 9.65 12.88
N ALA A 322 13.00 8.49 12.71
CA ALA A 322 11.59 8.36 12.41
C ALA A 322 10.89 7.62 13.54
N PHE A 323 9.68 8.04 13.92
CA PHE A 323 8.99 7.45 15.05
C PHE A 323 7.47 7.64 14.98
N GLY A 324 6.77 6.74 15.65
CA GLY A 324 5.31 6.74 15.72
C GLY A 324 4.75 7.87 16.58
N PRO A 325 3.47 8.21 16.41
CA PRO A 325 2.82 9.30 17.14
C PRO A 325 2.61 9.01 18.63
N GLU A 326 2.77 7.74 19.05
CA GLU A 326 2.74 7.30 20.44
C GLU A 326 4.16 7.04 20.99
N GLY A 327 5.19 7.10 20.12
CA GLY A 327 6.57 6.72 20.41
C GLY A 327 6.70 5.31 21.00
N ASP A 328 6.04 4.34 20.35
CA ASP A 328 6.11 2.90 20.61
C ASP A 328 7.11 2.19 19.68
N TRP A 329 7.73 2.94 18.77
CA TRP A 329 8.86 2.54 17.96
C TRP A 329 9.71 3.76 17.57
N LEU A 330 10.96 3.48 17.21
CA LEU A 330 11.97 4.42 16.75
C LEU A 330 12.79 3.74 15.64
N LEU A 331 12.96 4.42 14.53
CA LEU A 331 13.91 4.06 13.48
C LEU A 331 14.98 5.15 13.43
N VAL A 332 16.23 4.78 13.68
CA VAL A 332 17.38 5.67 13.49
C VAL A 332 18.06 5.25 12.20
N SER A 333 18.18 6.19 11.27
CA SER A 333 18.78 5.98 9.95
C SER A 333 20.01 6.86 9.82
N PHE A 334 21.15 6.27 9.48
CA PHE A 334 22.44 6.96 9.35
C PHE A 334 22.82 7.15 7.88
N ALA A 335 23.39 8.31 7.55
CA ALA A 335 23.75 8.73 6.20
C ALA A 335 24.59 7.68 5.43
N GLU A 336 25.35 6.87 6.15
CA GLU A 336 26.19 5.79 5.65
C GLU A 336 25.40 4.55 5.19
N GLY A 337 24.06 4.59 5.23
CA GLY A 337 23.21 3.51 4.74
C GLY A 337 23.07 2.36 5.71
N VAL A 338 23.12 2.62 7.02
CA VAL A 338 22.80 1.67 8.08
C VAL A 338 21.67 2.24 8.93
N SER A 339 20.72 1.42 9.35
CA SER A 339 19.63 1.84 10.23
C SER A 339 19.40 0.85 11.37
N LEU A 340 18.83 1.33 12.47
CA LEU A 340 18.34 0.51 13.58
C LEU A 340 16.86 0.83 13.79
N LEU A 341 16.01 -0.19 13.70
CA LEU A 341 14.63 -0.13 14.15
C LEU A 341 14.55 -0.70 15.56
N ALA A 342 13.88 0.00 16.47
CA ALA A 342 13.61 -0.43 17.82
C ALA A 342 12.15 -0.17 18.16
N GLY A 343 11.52 -1.03 18.97
CA GLY A 343 10.15 -0.79 19.40
C GLY A 343 9.64 -1.78 20.43
N GLU A 344 8.41 -1.56 20.84
CA GLU A 344 7.69 -2.43 21.78
C GLU A 344 7.66 -3.90 21.27
N PRO A 345 7.92 -4.91 22.13
CA PRO A 345 8.04 -6.30 21.71
C PRO A 345 6.86 -6.84 20.89
N THR A 346 5.62 -6.48 21.26
CA THR A 346 4.42 -6.92 20.53
C THR A 346 4.37 -6.36 19.11
N LEU A 347 4.80 -5.11 18.93
CA LEU A 347 4.83 -4.46 17.62
C LEU A 347 5.96 -5.04 16.77
N MET A 348 7.15 -5.16 17.36
CA MET A 348 8.32 -5.73 16.70
C MET A 348 8.15 -7.21 16.35
N ALA A 349 7.41 -7.98 17.16
CA ALA A 349 7.09 -9.37 16.83
C ALA A 349 6.34 -9.49 15.50
N ARG A 350 5.40 -8.56 15.22
CA ARG A 350 4.67 -8.54 13.94
C ARG A 350 5.59 -8.22 12.76
N ILE A 351 6.50 -7.27 12.94
CA ILE A 351 7.49 -6.89 11.89
C ILE A 351 8.45 -8.04 11.62
N ILE A 352 8.96 -8.64 12.70
CA ILE A 352 9.91 -9.75 12.62
C ILE A 352 9.26 -10.95 11.96
N ASP A 353 8.02 -11.29 12.34
CA ASP A 353 7.26 -12.37 11.72
C ASP A 353 7.06 -12.13 10.22
N ASP A 354 6.63 -10.92 9.85
CA ASP A 354 6.43 -10.51 8.44
C ASP A 354 7.74 -10.52 7.63
N ALA A 355 8.86 -10.23 8.28
CA ALA A 355 10.17 -10.23 7.65
C ALA A 355 10.82 -11.63 7.57
N GLY A 356 10.08 -12.71 7.88
CA GLY A 356 10.55 -14.08 7.81
C GLY A 356 11.24 -14.58 9.09
N GLY A 357 11.10 -13.87 10.20
CA GLY A 357 11.71 -14.16 11.49
C GLY A 357 13.03 -13.42 11.72
N LEU A 358 13.45 -13.36 13.00
CA LEU A 358 14.57 -12.54 13.44
C LEU A 358 15.89 -12.99 12.82
N ASP A 359 16.10 -14.31 12.74
CA ASP A 359 17.31 -14.90 12.17
C ASP A 359 17.45 -14.56 10.69
N ALA A 360 16.35 -14.58 9.93
CA ALA A 360 16.36 -14.22 8.51
C ALA A 360 16.69 -12.74 8.31
N CYS A 361 16.16 -11.85 9.14
CA CYS A 361 16.52 -10.42 9.10
C CYS A 361 18.01 -10.21 9.38
N ARG A 362 18.53 -10.84 10.44
CA ARG A 362 19.94 -10.74 10.82
C ARG A 362 20.86 -11.31 9.75
N GLU A 363 20.51 -12.45 9.17
CA GLU A 363 21.29 -13.06 8.09
C GLU A 363 21.36 -12.15 6.86
N ARG A 364 20.22 -11.56 6.44
CA ARG A 364 20.17 -10.60 5.33
C ARG A 364 21.01 -9.35 5.63
N PHE A 365 20.90 -8.81 6.84
CA PHE A 365 21.69 -7.67 7.28
C PHE A 365 23.19 -7.99 7.25
N GLU A 366 23.63 -9.11 7.83
CA GLU A 366 25.04 -9.50 7.85
C GLU A 366 25.59 -9.86 6.47
N ALA A 367 24.78 -10.46 5.60
CA ALA A 367 25.15 -10.69 4.21
C ALA A 367 25.42 -9.37 3.48
N TRP A 368 24.56 -8.38 3.66
CA TRP A 368 24.78 -7.03 3.14
C TRP A 368 26.01 -6.37 3.77
N ALA A 369 26.15 -6.39 5.11
CA ALA A 369 27.23 -5.74 5.83
C ALA A 369 28.63 -6.26 5.44
N ARG A 370 28.75 -7.54 5.04
CA ARG A 370 30.00 -8.10 4.48
C ARG A 370 30.39 -7.52 3.13
N THR A 371 29.41 -7.02 2.38
CA THR A 371 29.60 -6.45 1.03
C THR A 371 29.58 -4.92 1.02
N ALA A 372 29.07 -4.31 2.08
CA ALA A 372 29.00 -2.87 2.20
C ALA A 372 30.41 -2.28 2.20
N ALA A 373 30.64 -1.29 1.34
CA ALA A 373 31.88 -0.53 1.30
C ALA A 373 32.04 0.41 2.52
N VAL A 374 31.23 0.23 3.56
CA VAL A 374 31.06 1.14 4.70
C VAL A 374 31.78 0.56 5.93
N PRO A 375 33.05 0.93 6.17
CA PRO A 375 33.65 0.82 7.48
C PRO A 375 33.17 2.02 8.30
N SER A 376 32.25 1.83 9.25
CA SER A 376 31.94 2.90 10.19
C SER A 376 31.67 2.33 11.58
N GLU A 377 32.10 3.09 12.60
CA GLU A 377 31.83 2.81 14.01
C GLU A 377 30.33 2.61 14.28
N ARG A 378 29.46 3.21 13.44
CA ARG A 378 28.00 3.05 13.50
C ARG A 378 27.54 1.64 13.14
N LEU A 379 28.19 0.94 12.21
CA LEU A 379 27.86 -0.45 11.90
C LEU A 379 28.08 -1.36 13.11
N ASP A 380 29.18 -1.16 13.83
CA ASP A 380 29.51 -1.94 15.02
C ASP A 380 28.60 -1.60 16.21
N GLU A 381 28.23 -0.32 16.38
CA GLU A 381 27.23 0.11 17.37
C GLU A 381 25.85 -0.53 17.10
N VAL A 382 25.39 -0.51 15.85
CA VAL A 382 24.11 -1.11 15.45
C VAL A 382 24.12 -2.62 15.68
N ARG A 383 25.21 -3.32 15.34
CA ARG A 383 25.37 -4.75 15.65
C ARG A 383 25.32 -5.03 17.15
N ALA A 384 26.05 -4.27 17.94
CA ALA A 384 26.11 -4.47 19.39
C ALA A 384 24.72 -4.32 20.05
N LEU A 385 23.89 -3.40 19.55
CA LEU A 385 22.54 -3.17 20.05
C LEU A 385 21.49 -4.13 19.50
N ALA A 386 21.69 -4.63 18.28
CA ALA A 386 20.84 -5.66 17.70
C ALA A 386 20.97 -7.02 18.40
N GLY A 387 22.11 -7.27 19.07
CA GLY A 387 22.46 -8.58 19.66
C GLY A 387 22.62 -9.65 18.60
#